data_AF-W8VNF9-F1
#
_entry.id   AF-W8VNF9-F1
#
_cell.length_a   1.000
_cell.length_b   1.000
_cell.length_c   1.000
_cell.angle_alpha   90.00
_cell.angle_beta   90.00
_cell.angle_gamma   90.00
#
_symmetry.space_group_name_H-M   'P 1'
#
loop_
_entity.id
_entity.type
_entity.pdbx_description
1 polymer ?
#
loop_
_entity_poly.entity_id
_entity_poly.type
_entity_poly.pdbx_seq_one_letter_code
_entity_poly.pdbx_strand_id
1 'polypeptide(L)'
;MEITHIRKRDFSVKPFDLNNITNAVFKALSAVNSGTQEDAQNVALAVYQTLMKRKDIDPNYIPTIEQVQDIVENKLMETEFHEAAKAYILYRNQRALERKTDIFEKRVNLKPYEYPQLYDYVPAIRHSYWIHTEYNFTSDIQDFKSRLTPLEQSAIKNTMLAISQIEIAVKSFWGDLYHRMPKPEIGAVGSTFAESEVRHADAYSHLIEILGLNEEFKNLKKKPVIMKRVQYLETALRNSKADDNQSYAEAVLLFSLFIEHVSLFSQFLIIMGFNKHKNMLKGISNVVEATSKEEQIHGDFGIDLIRILRDEQPEWFTEEYHERIKQMCIKSFESESALVDWIFEEGELDFLPKAVVNEFIKNRFNNSLASIGIEKVFEIDEELIAQTEWFDDEIIATKHGDFFVKRSINYTKRAQSVTKDDLF
;
A
#
# COMPACT_ATOMS: atom_id res chain seq x y z
N MET A 1 15.03 12.65 -40.49
CA MET A 1 14.25 12.15 -39.32
C MET A 1 13.39 13.29 -38.80
N GLU A 2 12.37 13.03 -37.98
CA GLU A 2 11.56 14.10 -37.34
C GLU A 2 11.30 13.76 -35.88
N ILE A 3 11.23 14.79 -35.02
CA ILE A 3 10.76 14.64 -33.64
C ILE A 3 9.23 14.64 -33.67
N THR A 4 8.62 13.47 -33.53
CA THR A 4 7.15 13.30 -33.57
C THR A 4 6.49 13.32 -32.21
N HIS A 5 7.24 13.02 -31.14
CA HIS A 5 6.71 12.86 -29.79
C HIS A 5 7.60 13.53 -28.73
N ILE A 6 6.99 13.85 -27.59
CA ILE A 6 7.64 14.37 -26.40
C ILE A 6 7.18 13.58 -25.17
N ARG A 7 8.10 13.29 -24.25
CA ARG A 7 7.79 12.69 -22.96
C ARG A 7 7.50 13.78 -21.93
N LYS A 8 6.29 13.75 -21.37
CA LYS A 8 5.81 14.65 -20.33
C LYS A 8 6.44 14.28 -18.96
N ARG A 9 6.21 15.11 -17.95
CA ARG A 9 6.74 14.91 -16.58
C ARG A 9 6.11 13.71 -15.87
N ASP A 10 4.87 13.38 -16.20
CA ASP A 10 4.16 12.17 -15.77
C ASP A 10 4.53 10.92 -16.60
N PHE A 11 5.65 10.97 -17.33
CA PHE A 11 6.13 9.96 -18.27
C PHE A 11 5.22 9.67 -19.47
N SER A 12 4.05 10.30 -19.58
CA SER A 12 3.16 10.13 -20.74
C SER A 12 3.82 10.66 -22.01
N VAL A 13 3.55 10.01 -23.14
CA VAL A 13 4.07 10.41 -24.46
C VAL A 13 2.97 11.14 -25.21
N LYS A 14 3.25 12.35 -25.68
CA LYS A 14 2.31 13.17 -26.46
C LYS A 14 2.94 13.60 -27.79
N PRO A 15 2.13 13.96 -28.81
CA PRO A 15 2.63 14.55 -30.04
C PRO A 15 3.48 15.79 -29.75
N PHE A 16 4.61 15.91 -30.44
CA PHE A 16 5.48 17.09 -30.35
C PHE A 16 4.87 18.24 -31.16
N ASP A 17 4.83 19.43 -30.57
CA ASP A 17 4.40 20.64 -31.26
C ASP A 17 5.35 21.79 -30.89
N LEU A 18 6.06 22.29 -31.91
CA LEU A 18 7.06 23.35 -31.81
C LEU A 18 6.46 24.65 -31.29
N ASN A 19 5.17 24.91 -31.56
CA ASN A 19 4.49 26.13 -31.11
C ASN A 19 4.46 26.24 -29.58
N ASN A 20 4.49 25.12 -28.86
CA ASN A 20 4.59 25.14 -27.40
C ASN A 20 5.91 25.76 -26.91
N ILE A 21 7.01 25.49 -27.62
CA ILE A 21 8.33 26.05 -27.32
C ILE A 21 8.33 27.54 -27.67
N THR A 22 7.88 27.89 -28.88
CA THR A 22 7.74 29.27 -29.35
C THR A 22 6.95 30.12 -28.35
N ASN A 23 5.78 29.63 -27.90
CA ASN A 23 4.93 30.35 -26.96
C ASN A 23 5.59 30.51 -25.58
N ALA A 24 6.33 29.50 -25.11
CA ALA A 24 7.04 29.59 -23.84
C ALA A 24 8.17 30.63 -23.90
N VAL A 25 8.94 30.65 -24.98
CA VAL A 25 10.01 31.64 -25.21
C VAL A 25 9.42 33.04 -25.36
N PHE A 26 8.36 33.19 -26.16
CA PHE A 26 7.71 34.48 -26.37
C PHE A 26 7.15 35.08 -25.07
N LYS A 27 6.62 34.25 -24.16
CA LYS A 27 6.18 34.69 -22.83
C LYS A 27 7.34 35.24 -21.99
N ALA A 28 8.51 34.62 -22.03
CA ALA A 28 9.68 35.10 -21.30
C ALA A 28 10.22 36.41 -21.90
N LEU A 29 10.30 36.50 -23.23
CA LEU A 29 10.64 37.72 -23.97
C LEU A 29 9.69 38.89 -23.63
N SER A 30 8.38 38.63 -23.68
CA SER A 30 7.35 39.62 -23.37
C SER A 30 7.39 40.08 -21.91
N ALA A 31 7.72 39.19 -20.96
CA ALA A 31 7.76 39.51 -19.52
C ALA A 31 8.82 40.58 -19.17
N VAL A 32 9.84 40.73 -20.01
CA VAL A 32 10.90 41.74 -19.85
C VAL A 32 10.85 42.82 -20.93
N ASN A 33 9.76 42.87 -21.72
CA ASN A 33 9.59 43.79 -22.86
C ASN A 33 10.76 43.75 -23.86
N SER A 34 11.31 42.56 -24.15
CA SER A 34 12.42 42.38 -25.08
C SER A 34 12.06 41.38 -26.19
N GLY A 35 12.49 41.63 -27.43
CA GLY A 35 12.30 40.71 -28.55
C GLY A 35 10.86 40.59 -29.06
N THR A 36 10.70 39.85 -30.14
CA THR A 36 9.47 39.70 -30.92
C THR A 36 9.02 38.25 -31.01
N GLN A 37 7.86 38.02 -31.62
CA GLN A 37 7.39 36.66 -31.89
C GLN A 37 8.29 35.92 -32.91
N GLU A 38 8.91 36.65 -33.83
CA GLU A 38 9.88 36.10 -34.78
C GLU A 38 11.15 35.63 -34.05
N ASP A 39 11.64 36.41 -33.08
CA ASP A 39 12.78 36.01 -32.25
C ASP A 39 12.48 34.74 -31.45
N ALA A 40 11.26 34.62 -30.90
CA ALA A 40 10.83 33.41 -30.21
C ALA A 40 10.79 32.18 -31.14
N GLN A 41 10.35 32.36 -32.39
CA GLN A 41 10.35 31.30 -33.40
C GLN A 41 11.78 30.87 -33.76
N ASN A 42 12.70 31.84 -33.90
CA ASN A 42 14.11 31.57 -34.19
C ASN A 42 14.77 30.74 -33.09
N VAL A 43 14.54 31.10 -31.82
CA VAL A 43 15.00 30.31 -30.68
C VAL A 43 14.39 28.92 -30.67
N ALA A 44 13.08 28.79 -30.91
CA ALA A 44 12.41 27.49 -30.96
C ALA A 44 12.95 26.59 -32.08
N LEU A 45 13.24 27.15 -33.26
CA LEU A 45 13.88 26.44 -34.36
C LEU A 45 15.30 25.97 -33.98
N ALA A 46 16.09 26.80 -33.30
CA ALA A 46 17.42 26.42 -32.81
C ALA A 46 17.35 25.28 -31.77
N VAL A 47 16.33 25.28 -30.90
CA VAL A 47 16.05 24.18 -29.98
C VAL A 47 15.71 22.92 -30.76
N TYR A 48 14.80 23.00 -31.74
CA TYR A 48 14.41 21.87 -32.59
C TYR A 48 15.60 21.26 -33.32
N GLN A 49 16.49 22.08 -33.89
CA GLN A 49 17.72 21.61 -34.53
C GLN A 49 18.63 20.85 -33.55
N THR A 50 18.71 21.30 -32.29
CA THR A 50 19.49 20.61 -31.26
C THR A 50 18.89 19.26 -30.89
N LEU A 51 17.57 19.17 -30.81
CA LEU A 51 16.85 17.91 -30.58
C LEU A 51 17.02 16.93 -31.76
N MET A 52 16.96 17.45 -32.98
CA MET A 52 17.18 16.71 -34.21
C MET A 52 18.57 16.06 -34.26
N LYS A 53 19.61 16.81 -33.92
CA LYS A 53 20.98 16.26 -33.83
C LYS A 53 21.09 15.08 -32.88
N ARG A 54 20.32 15.08 -31.77
CA ARG A 54 20.28 13.94 -30.83
C ARG A 54 19.55 12.74 -31.42
N LYS A 55 18.46 12.97 -32.16
CA LYS A 55 17.71 11.92 -32.85
C LYS A 55 18.50 11.27 -33.98
N ASP A 56 19.34 12.05 -34.67
CA ASP A 56 20.21 11.51 -35.72
C ASP A 56 21.27 10.54 -35.13
N ILE A 57 21.61 10.66 -33.85
CA ILE A 57 22.51 9.75 -33.11
C ILE A 57 21.74 8.52 -32.59
N ASP A 58 20.57 8.75 -31.98
CA ASP A 58 19.69 7.69 -31.47
C ASP A 58 18.30 7.78 -32.14
N PRO A 59 17.99 6.87 -33.09
CA PRO A 59 16.70 6.85 -33.77
C PRO A 59 15.49 6.72 -32.82
N ASN A 60 15.68 6.07 -31.67
CA ASN A 60 14.65 5.84 -30.65
C ASN A 60 14.52 7.00 -29.64
N TYR A 61 15.30 8.08 -29.82
CA TYR A 61 15.25 9.23 -28.94
C TYR A 61 13.88 9.91 -28.94
N ILE A 62 13.35 10.10 -27.74
CA ILE A 62 12.16 10.91 -27.44
C ILE A 62 12.57 11.96 -26.40
N PRO A 63 12.52 13.27 -26.74
CA PRO A 63 12.90 14.30 -25.79
C PRO A 63 11.94 14.38 -24.60
N THR A 64 12.49 14.69 -23.41
CA THR A 64 11.68 15.00 -22.22
C THR A 64 11.41 16.51 -22.13
N ILE A 65 10.38 16.91 -21.39
CA ILE A 65 10.12 18.34 -21.12
C ILE A 65 11.35 19.03 -20.52
N GLU A 66 12.02 18.40 -19.55
CA GLU A 66 13.18 19.01 -18.89
C GLU A 66 14.35 19.19 -19.88
N GLN A 67 14.62 18.21 -20.73
CA GLN A 67 15.64 18.35 -21.78
C GLN A 67 15.32 19.49 -22.75
N VAL A 68 14.04 19.67 -23.12
CA VAL A 68 13.63 20.79 -23.96
C VAL A 68 13.86 22.12 -23.23
N GLN A 69 13.49 22.21 -21.95
CA GLN A 69 13.69 23.41 -21.15
C GLN A 69 15.17 23.77 -20.98
N ASP A 70 16.04 22.78 -20.72
CA ASP A 70 17.49 22.99 -20.62
C ASP A 70 18.08 23.54 -21.93
N ILE A 71 17.61 23.03 -23.09
CA ILE A 71 18.05 23.53 -24.39
C ILE A 71 17.52 24.95 -24.62
N VAL A 72 16.28 25.26 -24.25
CA VAL A 72 15.71 26.63 -24.35
C VAL A 72 16.54 27.62 -23.53
N GLU A 73 16.90 27.28 -22.30
CA GLU A 73 17.74 28.12 -21.44
C GLU A 73 19.10 28.40 -22.09
N ASN A 74 19.77 27.36 -22.57
CA ASN A 74 21.05 27.50 -23.26
C ASN A 74 20.93 28.37 -24.52
N LYS A 75 19.89 28.15 -25.33
CA LYS A 75 19.67 28.94 -26.56
C LYS A 75 19.32 30.38 -26.28
N LEU A 76 18.57 30.68 -25.22
CA LEU A 76 18.34 32.07 -24.81
C LEU A 76 19.62 32.74 -24.29
N MET A 77 20.46 32.02 -23.55
CA MET A 77 21.76 32.53 -23.08
C MET A 77 22.76 32.81 -24.22
N GLU A 78 22.70 32.04 -25.32
CA GLU A 78 23.51 32.24 -26.52
C GLU A 78 23.06 33.45 -27.36
N THR A 79 21.87 34.00 -27.12
CA THR A 79 21.35 35.20 -27.83
C THR A 79 21.59 36.48 -27.04
N GLU A 80 21.24 37.63 -27.62
CA GLU A 80 21.27 38.93 -26.92
C GLU A 80 20.21 39.08 -25.83
N PHE A 81 19.23 38.16 -25.75
CA PHE A 81 18.10 38.21 -24.82
C PHE A 81 18.45 37.68 -23.40
N HIS A 82 19.55 38.15 -22.82
CA HIS A 82 20.05 37.67 -21.52
C HIS A 82 19.05 37.88 -20.36
N GLU A 83 18.33 39.00 -20.33
CA GLU A 83 17.29 39.24 -19.32
C GLU A 83 16.10 38.29 -19.47
N ALA A 84 15.72 37.95 -20.70
CA ALA A 84 14.67 36.95 -20.95
C ALA A 84 15.12 35.54 -20.56
N ALA A 85 16.40 35.19 -20.79
CA ALA A 85 16.98 33.93 -20.33
C ALA A 85 16.90 33.80 -18.80
N LYS A 86 17.31 34.86 -18.07
CA LYS A 86 17.20 34.91 -16.61
C LYS A 86 15.75 34.81 -16.13
N ALA A 87 14.82 35.54 -16.75
CA ALA A 87 13.40 35.47 -16.42
C ALA A 87 12.82 34.07 -16.67
N TYR A 88 13.21 33.41 -17.77
CA TYR A 88 12.80 32.03 -18.07
C TYR A 88 13.27 31.04 -16.99
N ILE A 89 14.56 31.10 -16.62
CA ILE A 89 15.15 30.23 -15.59
C ILE A 89 14.43 30.42 -14.25
N LEU A 90 14.25 31.68 -13.82
CA LEU A 90 13.56 31.99 -12.55
C LEU A 90 12.11 31.51 -12.57
N TYR A 91 11.38 31.73 -13.67
CA TYR A 91 10.00 31.25 -13.79
C TYR A 91 9.92 29.72 -13.79
N ARG A 92 10.83 29.02 -14.49
CA ARG A 92 10.90 27.55 -14.47
C ARG A 92 11.13 27.04 -13.05
N ASN A 93 12.09 27.60 -12.33
CA ASN A 93 12.42 27.23 -10.95
C ASN A 93 11.26 27.52 -10.01
N GLN A 94 10.65 28.70 -10.09
CA GLN A 94 9.46 29.04 -9.29
C GLN A 94 8.32 28.05 -9.54
N ARG A 95 8.04 27.74 -10.82
CA ARG A 95 7.00 26.78 -11.17
C ARG A 95 7.35 25.35 -10.75
N ALA A 96 8.63 25.00 -10.67
CA ALA A 96 9.06 23.71 -10.14
C ALA A 96 8.80 23.62 -8.64
N LEU A 97 9.08 24.70 -7.89
CA LEU A 97 8.76 24.80 -6.46
C LEU A 97 7.25 24.76 -6.21
N GLU A 98 6.46 25.51 -6.98
CA GLU A 98 4.98 25.49 -6.87
C GLU A 98 4.34 24.14 -7.22
N ARG A 99 5.05 23.28 -7.96
CA ARG A 99 4.59 21.93 -8.30
C ARG A 99 5.02 20.89 -7.29
N LYS A 100 5.93 21.21 -6.37
CA LYS A 100 6.29 20.28 -5.30
C LYS A 100 5.05 20.10 -4.45
N THR A 101 4.64 18.85 -4.32
CA THR A 101 3.62 18.45 -3.38
C THR A 101 4.26 18.28 -2.01
N ASP A 102 3.46 18.51 -0.98
CA ASP A 102 3.77 18.15 0.40
C ASP A 102 2.54 17.41 0.93
N ILE A 103 2.70 16.12 1.21
CA ILE A 103 1.62 15.27 1.70
C ILE A 103 1.04 15.72 3.05
N PHE A 104 1.83 16.45 3.86
CA PHE A 104 1.43 16.99 5.15
C PHE A 104 0.77 18.38 5.05
N GLU A 105 0.96 19.10 3.93
CA GLU A 105 0.33 20.41 3.74
C GLU A 105 -1.17 20.27 3.42
N LYS A 106 -2.01 21.06 4.10
CA LYS A 106 -3.46 21.04 3.88
C LYS A 106 -3.84 21.59 2.51
N ARG A 107 -4.57 20.78 1.73
CA ARG A 107 -5.24 21.26 0.52
C ARG A 107 -6.72 21.54 0.79
N VAL A 108 -7.13 22.80 0.59
CA VAL A 108 -8.54 23.22 0.81
C VAL A 108 -9.45 22.76 -0.33
N ASN A 109 -8.96 22.80 -1.56
CA ASN A 109 -9.75 22.45 -2.74
C ASN A 109 -9.90 20.93 -2.86
N LEU A 110 -11.11 20.44 -3.15
CA LEU A 110 -11.35 19.01 -3.36
C LEU A 110 -10.62 18.48 -4.59
N LYS A 111 -10.64 19.22 -5.70
CA LYS A 111 -10.00 18.87 -6.98
C LYS A 111 -9.13 20.03 -7.50
N PRO A 112 -8.13 19.75 -8.34
CA PRO A 112 -7.63 18.42 -8.71
C PRO A 112 -6.96 17.69 -7.53
N TYR A 113 -6.86 16.36 -7.62
CA TYR A 113 -6.10 15.56 -6.65
C TYR A 113 -4.60 15.72 -6.93
N GLU A 114 -3.80 15.76 -5.87
CA GLU A 114 -2.33 15.75 -5.93
C GLU A 114 -1.83 14.31 -6.04
N TYR A 115 -2.53 13.37 -5.41
CA TYR A 115 -2.22 11.94 -5.46
C TYR A 115 -3.42 11.13 -5.98
N PRO A 116 -3.82 11.31 -7.25
CA PRO A 116 -5.01 10.64 -7.80
C PRO A 116 -4.95 9.11 -7.70
N GLN A 117 -3.75 8.52 -7.80
CA GLN A 117 -3.53 7.08 -7.67
C GLN A 117 -3.92 6.52 -6.31
N LEU A 118 -3.81 7.32 -5.23
CA LEU A 118 -4.21 6.89 -3.90
C LEU A 118 -5.73 6.72 -3.80
N TYR A 119 -6.50 7.40 -4.66
CA TYR A 119 -7.96 7.25 -4.64
C TYR A 119 -8.42 5.87 -5.11
N ASP A 120 -7.59 5.13 -5.86
CA ASP A 120 -7.92 3.81 -6.40
C ASP A 120 -8.11 2.75 -5.30
N TYR A 121 -7.59 2.99 -4.09
CA TYR A 121 -7.82 2.16 -2.91
C TYR A 121 -9.27 2.20 -2.40
N VAL A 122 -9.99 3.30 -2.63
CA VAL A 122 -11.42 3.41 -2.27
C VAL A 122 -12.30 2.41 -3.05
N PRO A 123 -12.29 2.39 -4.39
CA PRO A 123 -13.04 1.38 -5.14
C PRO A 123 -12.50 -0.04 -4.93
N ALA A 124 -11.21 -0.23 -4.62
CA ALA A 124 -10.67 -1.55 -4.26
C ALA A 124 -11.38 -2.13 -3.03
N ILE A 125 -11.47 -1.37 -1.92
CA ILE A 125 -12.20 -1.81 -0.72
C ILE A 125 -13.70 -1.96 -0.97
N ARG A 126 -14.30 -1.06 -1.75
CA ARG A 126 -15.72 -1.21 -2.12
C ARG A 126 -15.99 -2.50 -2.91
N HIS A 127 -15.00 -2.98 -3.65
CA HIS A 127 -15.11 -4.23 -4.40
C HIS A 127 -14.91 -5.46 -3.51
N SER A 128 -14.02 -5.38 -2.51
CA SER A 128 -13.81 -6.44 -1.52
C SER A 128 -14.86 -6.48 -0.42
N TYR A 129 -15.72 -5.46 -0.31
CA TYR A 129 -16.71 -5.30 0.77
C TYR A 129 -17.46 -6.59 1.11
N TRP A 130 -17.46 -6.94 2.40
CA TRP A 130 -18.09 -8.14 2.94
C TRP A 130 -18.53 -7.93 4.39
N ILE A 131 -19.56 -8.65 4.82
CA ILE A 131 -19.96 -8.71 6.24
C ILE A 131 -20.08 -10.17 6.68
N HIS A 132 -19.74 -10.45 7.93
CA HIS A 132 -19.67 -11.84 8.42
C HIS A 132 -21.02 -12.58 8.35
N THR A 133 -22.14 -11.87 8.34
CA THR A 133 -23.50 -12.43 8.23
C THR A 133 -23.81 -13.00 6.84
N GLU A 134 -22.97 -12.74 5.83
CA GLU A 134 -23.07 -13.35 4.51
C GLU A 134 -22.52 -14.79 4.47
N TYR A 135 -21.77 -15.19 5.50
CA TYR A 135 -21.14 -16.51 5.59
C TYR A 135 -21.91 -17.44 6.53
N ASN A 136 -21.72 -18.75 6.35
CA ASN A 136 -22.34 -19.78 7.19
C ASN A 136 -21.27 -20.57 7.94
N PHE A 137 -21.36 -20.56 9.27
CA PHE A 137 -20.39 -21.20 10.17
C PHE A 137 -20.90 -22.51 10.81
N THR A 138 -22.06 -23.01 10.38
CA THR A 138 -22.69 -24.20 11.02
C THR A 138 -21.79 -25.43 10.93
N SER A 139 -21.20 -25.68 9.75
CA SER A 139 -20.22 -26.75 9.55
C SER A 139 -18.98 -26.56 10.41
N ASP A 140 -18.53 -25.32 10.55
CA ASP A 140 -17.29 -24.93 11.20
C ASP A 140 -17.38 -25.15 12.72
N ILE A 141 -18.53 -24.84 13.31
CA ILE A 141 -18.81 -25.15 14.72
C ILE A 141 -18.77 -26.67 14.95
N GLN A 142 -19.34 -27.46 14.04
CA GLN A 142 -19.31 -28.92 14.14
C GLN A 142 -17.90 -29.47 13.96
N ASP A 143 -17.16 -28.93 12.98
CA ASP A 143 -15.77 -29.28 12.72
C ASP A 143 -14.93 -29.05 13.97
N PHE A 144 -15.01 -27.84 14.54
CA PHE A 144 -14.26 -27.42 15.72
C PHE A 144 -14.61 -28.23 16.96
N LYS A 145 -15.89 -28.55 17.20
CA LYS A 145 -16.33 -29.24 18.42
C LYS A 145 -16.16 -30.76 18.40
N SER A 146 -16.06 -31.38 17.22
CA SER A 146 -16.18 -32.85 17.13
C SER A 146 -15.27 -33.56 16.13
N ARG A 147 -14.72 -32.85 15.14
CA ARG A 147 -13.95 -33.48 14.06
C ARG A 147 -12.46 -33.16 14.13
N LEU A 148 -12.09 -31.98 14.61
CA LEU A 148 -10.69 -31.65 14.86
C LEU A 148 -10.13 -32.52 15.99
N THR A 149 -8.88 -32.96 15.82
CA THR A 149 -8.14 -33.59 16.93
C THR A 149 -7.86 -32.56 18.02
N PRO A 150 -7.52 -32.97 19.27
CA PRO A 150 -7.17 -32.01 20.33
C PRO A 150 -6.03 -31.06 19.95
N LEU A 151 -5.01 -31.57 19.25
CA LEU A 151 -3.89 -30.78 18.71
C LEU A 151 -4.39 -29.73 17.72
N GLU A 152 -5.19 -30.15 16.73
CA GLU A 152 -5.73 -29.25 15.71
C GLU A 152 -6.69 -28.21 16.27
N GLN A 153 -7.52 -28.61 17.23
CA GLN A 153 -8.43 -27.72 17.93
C GLN A 153 -7.63 -26.66 18.71
N SER A 154 -6.53 -27.04 19.36
CA SER A 154 -5.64 -26.11 20.05
C SER A 154 -5.01 -25.11 19.08
N ALA A 155 -4.50 -25.58 17.94
CA ALA A 155 -3.93 -24.72 16.90
C ALA A 155 -4.96 -23.70 16.40
N ILE A 156 -6.13 -24.14 15.94
CA ILE A 156 -7.19 -23.25 15.45
C ILE A 156 -7.65 -22.26 16.51
N LYS A 157 -7.82 -22.72 17.74
CA LYS A 157 -8.20 -21.86 18.87
C LYS A 157 -7.17 -20.76 19.10
N ASN A 158 -5.90 -21.11 19.21
CA ASN A 158 -4.82 -20.16 19.45
C ASN A 158 -4.66 -19.19 18.26
N THR A 159 -4.82 -19.68 17.02
CA THR A 159 -4.85 -18.87 15.81
C THR A 159 -5.99 -17.84 15.84
N MET A 160 -7.22 -18.27 16.17
CA MET A 160 -8.38 -17.37 16.29
C MET A 160 -8.17 -16.29 17.36
N LEU A 161 -7.65 -16.69 18.53
CA LEU A 161 -7.33 -15.76 19.62
C LEU A 161 -6.27 -14.73 19.21
N ALA A 162 -5.25 -15.16 18.44
CA ALA A 162 -4.19 -14.29 17.94
C ALA A 162 -4.71 -13.24 16.92
N ILE A 163 -5.62 -13.63 16.02
CA ILE A 163 -6.23 -12.70 15.07
C ILE A 163 -7.09 -11.68 15.82
N SER A 164 -8.01 -12.16 16.67
CA SER A 164 -8.93 -11.29 17.43
C SER A 164 -8.22 -10.28 18.33
N GLN A 165 -6.99 -10.56 18.78
CA GLN A 165 -6.22 -9.62 19.59
C GLN A 165 -5.82 -8.37 18.81
N ILE A 166 -5.46 -8.50 17.53
CA ILE A 166 -5.06 -7.36 16.68
C ILE A 166 -6.28 -6.60 16.19
N GLU A 167 -7.25 -7.32 15.64
CA GLU A 167 -8.47 -6.77 15.03
C GLU A 167 -9.29 -5.91 16.00
N ILE A 168 -9.14 -6.15 17.31
CA ILE A 168 -9.82 -5.37 18.34
C ILE A 168 -8.98 -4.16 18.81
N ALA A 169 -7.66 -4.15 18.60
CA ALA A 169 -6.73 -3.16 19.13
C ALA A 169 -6.35 -2.02 18.16
N VAL A 170 -6.50 -2.20 16.84
CA VAL A 170 -5.87 -1.33 15.82
C VAL A 170 -6.87 -0.57 14.92
N LYS A 171 -7.92 0.00 15.51
CA LYS A 171 -9.04 0.53 14.70
C LYS A 171 -8.92 1.99 14.27
N SER A 172 -8.15 2.80 15.00
CA SER A 172 -8.18 4.26 14.80
C SER A 172 -7.11 4.79 13.85
N PHE A 173 -6.08 3.99 13.54
CA PHE A 173 -4.91 4.47 12.79
C PHE A 173 -5.31 5.06 11.43
N TRP A 174 -6.04 4.30 10.62
CA TRP A 174 -6.49 4.75 9.29
C TRP A 174 -7.48 5.91 9.34
N GLY A 175 -8.40 5.90 10.31
CA GLY A 175 -9.38 6.97 10.49
C GLY A 175 -8.74 8.31 10.84
N ASP A 176 -7.62 8.29 11.56
CA ASP A 176 -6.91 9.49 12.01
C ASP A 176 -5.92 10.04 10.97
N LEU A 177 -5.70 9.34 9.85
CA LEU A 177 -4.69 9.69 8.84
C LEU A 177 -4.84 11.13 8.29
N TYR A 178 -6.09 11.57 8.09
CA TYR A 178 -6.38 12.91 7.57
C TYR A 178 -5.93 14.05 8.49
N HIS A 179 -5.75 13.80 9.79
CA HIS A 179 -5.24 14.81 10.72
C HIS A 179 -3.79 15.18 10.43
N ARG A 180 -3.02 14.28 9.83
CA ARG A 180 -1.59 14.45 9.54
C ARG A 180 -1.30 14.58 8.07
N MET A 181 -2.05 13.88 7.22
CA MET A 181 -1.99 14.00 5.77
C MET A 181 -3.31 14.59 5.24
N PRO A 182 -3.53 15.91 5.42
CA PRO A 182 -4.80 16.60 5.17
C PRO A 182 -5.10 16.81 3.67
N LYS A 183 -5.19 15.69 2.93
CA LYS A 183 -5.54 15.62 1.50
C LYS A 183 -6.89 14.92 1.36
N PRO A 184 -7.87 15.50 0.63
CA PRO A 184 -9.19 14.89 0.46
C PRO A 184 -9.19 13.43 -0.03
N GLU A 185 -8.29 13.07 -0.94
CA GLU A 185 -8.11 11.71 -1.47
C GLU A 185 -7.59 10.74 -0.41
N ILE A 186 -6.67 11.18 0.46
CA ILE A 186 -6.15 10.37 1.58
C ILE A 186 -7.23 10.21 2.65
N GLY A 187 -7.96 11.28 2.97
CA GLY A 187 -9.08 11.22 3.92
C GLY A 187 -10.19 10.26 3.46
N ALA A 188 -10.47 10.20 2.15
CA ALA A 188 -11.42 9.24 1.60
C ALA A 188 -10.96 7.79 1.78
N VAL A 189 -9.67 7.49 1.57
CA VAL A 189 -9.10 6.16 1.84
C VAL A 189 -9.17 5.85 3.33
N GLY A 190 -8.68 6.76 4.19
CA GLY A 190 -8.65 6.56 5.64
C GLY A 190 -10.04 6.29 6.24
N SER A 191 -11.08 7.00 5.78
CA SER A 191 -12.47 6.71 6.21
C SER A 191 -13.01 5.39 5.67
N THR A 192 -12.59 4.98 4.46
CA THR A 192 -13.01 3.71 3.87
C THR A 192 -12.37 2.53 4.58
N PHE A 193 -11.07 2.64 4.92
CA PHE A 193 -10.34 1.63 5.70
C PHE A 193 -10.84 1.57 7.14
N ALA A 194 -11.12 2.73 7.76
CA ALA A 194 -11.69 2.73 9.10
C ALA A 194 -13.03 1.98 9.19
N GLU A 195 -13.82 1.93 8.11
CA GLU A 195 -15.05 1.13 8.07
C GLU A 195 -14.77 -0.36 7.84
N SER A 196 -13.78 -0.74 7.01
CA SER A 196 -13.39 -2.16 6.87
C SER A 196 -12.96 -2.75 8.21
N GLU A 197 -12.20 -2.01 9.01
CA GLU A 197 -11.78 -2.42 10.35
C GLU A 197 -12.96 -2.67 11.31
N VAL A 198 -14.08 -1.96 11.14
CA VAL A 198 -15.30 -2.24 11.91
C VAL A 198 -15.85 -3.61 11.52
N ARG A 199 -15.92 -3.91 10.21
CA ARG A 199 -16.41 -5.19 9.70
C ARG A 199 -15.51 -6.35 10.11
N HIS A 200 -14.19 -6.16 10.10
CA HIS A 200 -13.24 -7.16 10.57
C HIS A 200 -13.46 -7.46 12.06
N ALA A 201 -13.50 -6.42 12.90
CA ALA A 201 -13.72 -6.58 14.33
C ALA A 201 -15.05 -7.28 14.66
N ASP A 202 -16.13 -6.93 13.97
CA ASP A 202 -17.43 -7.57 14.14
C ASP A 202 -17.37 -9.06 13.76
N ALA A 203 -16.71 -9.39 12.65
CA ALA A 203 -16.53 -10.76 12.20
C ALA A 203 -15.77 -11.61 13.23
N TYR A 204 -14.61 -11.16 13.68
CA TYR A 204 -13.80 -11.92 14.63
C TYR A 204 -14.41 -11.96 16.03
N SER A 205 -15.12 -10.91 16.45
CA SER A 205 -15.94 -10.94 17.66
C SER A 205 -17.01 -12.03 17.59
N HIS A 206 -17.74 -12.10 16.47
CA HIS A 206 -18.74 -13.14 16.25
C HIS A 206 -18.13 -14.56 16.24
N LEU A 207 -16.98 -14.75 15.61
CA LEU A 207 -16.29 -16.04 15.57
C LEU A 207 -15.84 -16.50 16.97
N ILE A 208 -15.33 -15.60 17.81
CA ILE A 208 -14.99 -15.89 19.21
C ILE A 208 -16.24 -16.33 19.99
N GLU A 209 -17.38 -15.70 19.74
CA GLU A 209 -18.65 -16.03 20.40
C GLU A 209 -19.16 -17.43 20.01
N ILE A 210 -19.30 -17.71 18.71
CA ILE A 210 -19.91 -18.98 18.25
C ILE A 210 -19.02 -20.20 18.53
N LEU A 211 -17.70 -20.01 18.62
CA LEU A 211 -16.75 -21.05 19.00
C LEU A 211 -16.66 -21.23 20.53
N GLY A 212 -17.23 -20.32 21.32
CA GLY A 212 -17.23 -20.38 22.78
C GLY A 212 -15.91 -19.96 23.42
N LEU A 213 -15.15 -19.07 22.77
CA LEU A 213 -13.78 -18.69 23.16
C LEU A 213 -13.70 -17.42 24.01
N ASN A 214 -14.83 -16.82 24.39
CA ASN A 214 -14.91 -15.56 25.14
C ASN A 214 -14.04 -15.52 26.41
N GLU A 215 -14.10 -16.57 27.25
CA GLU A 215 -13.32 -16.61 28.49
C GLU A 215 -11.82 -16.79 28.23
N GLU A 216 -11.45 -17.53 27.19
CA GLU A 216 -10.04 -17.66 26.79
C GLU A 216 -9.51 -16.32 26.26
N PHE A 217 -10.31 -15.62 25.45
CA PHE A 217 -9.96 -14.30 24.94
C PHE A 217 -9.78 -13.26 26.06
N LYS A 218 -10.67 -13.24 27.06
CA LYS A 218 -10.55 -12.37 28.24
C LYS A 218 -9.26 -12.60 29.03
N ASN A 219 -8.78 -13.85 29.05
CA ASN A 219 -7.55 -14.23 29.74
C ASN A 219 -6.30 -14.16 28.85
N LEU A 220 -6.44 -13.85 27.56
CA LEU A 220 -5.37 -13.88 26.57
C LEU A 220 -4.18 -12.99 26.96
N LYS A 221 -4.44 -11.80 27.52
CA LYS A 221 -3.41 -10.87 28.02
C LYS A 221 -2.54 -11.42 29.16
N LYS A 222 -2.90 -12.55 29.76
CA LYS A 222 -2.06 -13.21 30.79
C LYS A 222 -0.95 -14.05 30.15
N LYS A 223 -1.04 -14.37 28.86
CA LYS A 223 -0.02 -15.15 28.15
C LYS A 223 1.19 -14.26 27.82
N PRO A 224 2.42 -14.63 28.25
CA PRO A 224 3.61 -13.81 28.02
C PRO A 224 3.89 -13.51 26.55
N VAL A 225 3.69 -14.48 25.66
CA VAL A 225 3.87 -14.32 24.20
C VAL A 225 2.95 -13.25 23.63
N ILE A 226 1.69 -13.20 24.07
CA ILE A 226 0.72 -12.19 23.64
C ILE A 226 1.12 -10.82 24.16
N MET A 227 1.54 -10.72 25.42
CA MET A 227 1.99 -9.43 25.96
C MET A 227 3.25 -8.91 25.27
N LYS A 228 4.18 -9.79 24.90
CA LYS A 228 5.36 -9.41 24.11
C LYS A 228 4.96 -8.88 22.73
N ARG A 229 3.99 -9.52 22.07
CA ARG A 229 3.43 -9.06 20.80
C ARG A 229 2.74 -7.69 20.95
N VAL A 230 1.92 -7.51 21.98
CA VAL A 230 1.26 -6.22 22.28
C VAL A 230 2.28 -5.10 22.47
N GLN A 231 3.35 -5.33 23.25
CA GLN A 231 4.40 -4.32 23.46
C GLN A 231 5.10 -3.92 22.16
N TYR A 232 5.34 -4.89 21.27
CA TYR A 232 5.89 -4.65 19.95
C TYR A 232 4.93 -3.79 19.09
N LEU A 233 3.64 -4.14 19.03
CA LEU A 233 2.62 -3.39 18.29
C LEU A 233 2.48 -1.95 18.82
N GLU A 234 2.44 -1.77 20.14
CA GLU A 234 2.42 -0.46 20.79
C GLU A 234 3.68 0.35 20.48
N THR A 235 4.84 -0.30 20.38
CA THR A 235 6.10 0.36 20.01
C THR A 235 6.05 0.85 18.55
N ALA A 236 5.55 0.03 17.62
CA ALA A 236 5.37 0.42 16.22
C ALA A 236 4.39 1.59 16.07
N LEU A 237 3.34 1.61 16.90
CA LEU A 237 2.32 2.66 16.91
C LEU A 237 2.66 3.84 17.83
N ARG A 238 3.79 3.83 18.54
CA ARG A 238 4.14 4.85 19.55
C ARG A 238 4.11 6.27 18.97
N ASN A 239 4.57 6.41 17.73
CA ASN A 239 4.67 7.69 17.05
C ASN A 239 3.45 8.02 16.16
N SER A 240 2.39 7.21 16.19
CA SER A 240 1.15 7.44 15.43
C SER A 240 0.44 8.75 15.81
N LYS A 241 0.81 9.34 16.95
CA LYS A 241 0.30 10.64 17.44
C LYS A 241 1.40 11.68 17.65
N ALA A 242 2.63 11.42 17.19
CA ALA A 242 3.75 12.35 17.35
C ALA A 242 3.52 13.62 16.53
N ASP A 243 3.71 14.82 17.06
CA ASP A 243 3.45 16.06 16.29
C ASP A 243 4.41 16.27 15.11
N ASP A 244 5.60 15.66 15.16
CA ASP A 244 6.59 15.76 14.09
C ASP A 244 6.29 14.79 12.93
N ASN A 245 6.50 15.25 11.70
CA ASN A 245 6.13 14.52 10.49
C ASN A 245 7.02 13.29 10.23
N GLN A 246 8.30 13.37 10.61
CA GLN A 246 9.25 12.28 10.40
C GLN A 246 8.91 11.07 11.30
N SER A 247 8.64 11.28 12.58
CA SER A 247 8.24 10.20 13.49
C SER A 247 6.87 9.63 13.12
N TYR A 248 5.95 10.46 12.63
CA TYR A 248 4.67 9.97 12.12
C TYR A 248 4.82 9.13 10.86
N ALA A 249 5.66 9.56 9.91
CA ALA A 249 5.99 8.79 8.71
C ALA A 249 6.60 7.42 9.09
N GLU A 250 7.44 7.37 10.11
CA GLU A 250 7.95 6.11 10.66
C GLU A 250 6.83 5.23 11.25
N ALA A 251 5.86 5.81 11.96
CA ALA A 251 4.71 5.05 12.43
C ALA A 251 3.87 4.46 11.29
N VAL A 252 3.58 5.25 10.25
CA VAL A 252 2.90 4.79 9.03
C VAL A 252 3.67 3.63 8.40
N LEU A 253 4.99 3.77 8.27
CA LEU A 253 5.83 2.74 7.69
C LEU A 253 5.75 1.42 8.46
N LEU A 254 6.00 1.46 9.75
CA LEU A 254 6.04 0.25 10.58
C LEU A 254 4.68 -0.42 10.66
N PHE A 255 3.63 0.40 10.75
CA PHE A 255 2.26 -0.07 10.75
C PHE A 255 1.94 -0.82 9.46
N SER A 256 2.13 -0.19 8.30
CA SER A 256 1.77 -0.78 7.02
C SER A 256 2.64 -1.96 6.61
N LEU A 257 3.96 -1.92 6.86
CA LEU A 257 4.86 -3.00 6.41
C LEU A 257 4.79 -4.23 7.29
N PHE A 258 4.65 -4.09 8.61
CA PHE A 258 4.84 -5.19 9.54
C PHE A 258 3.56 -5.58 10.29
N ILE A 259 2.62 -4.66 10.49
CA ILE A 259 1.35 -4.98 11.15
C ILE A 259 0.37 -5.49 10.09
N GLU A 260 -0.01 -4.63 9.14
CA GLU A 260 -0.95 -4.94 8.05
C GLU A 260 -0.44 -6.10 7.18
N HIS A 261 0.77 -6.00 6.62
CA HIS A 261 1.26 -6.99 5.63
C HIS A 261 1.79 -8.32 6.19
N VAL A 262 2.01 -8.42 7.51
CA VAL A 262 2.70 -9.59 8.09
C VAL A 262 2.02 -10.15 9.33
N SER A 263 1.66 -9.32 10.32
CA SER A 263 1.35 -9.81 11.67
C SER A 263 0.14 -10.76 11.72
N LEU A 264 -0.83 -10.64 10.80
CA LEU A 264 -2.00 -11.52 10.71
C LEU A 264 -1.86 -12.68 9.70
N PHE A 265 -0.86 -12.61 8.81
CA PHE A 265 -0.81 -13.47 7.63
C PHE A 265 -0.43 -14.91 7.96
N SER A 266 0.35 -15.15 9.02
CA SER A 266 0.65 -16.53 9.46
C SER A 266 -0.61 -17.23 9.98
N GLN A 267 -1.48 -16.50 10.66
CA GLN A 267 -2.75 -17.00 11.18
C GLN A 267 -3.74 -17.27 10.04
N PHE A 268 -3.77 -16.38 9.05
CA PHE A 268 -4.56 -16.58 7.83
C PHE A 268 -4.13 -17.85 7.08
N LEU A 269 -2.81 -18.04 6.89
CA LEU A 269 -2.25 -19.23 6.28
C LEU A 269 -2.68 -20.51 7.01
N ILE A 270 -2.62 -20.51 8.35
CA ILE A 270 -3.01 -21.68 9.15
C ILE A 270 -4.48 -22.03 8.93
N ILE A 271 -5.40 -21.07 9.05
CA ILE A 271 -6.84 -21.33 8.88
C ILE A 271 -7.15 -21.79 7.46
N MET A 272 -6.62 -21.11 6.44
CA MET A 272 -6.84 -21.51 5.04
C MET A 272 -6.22 -22.88 4.74
N GLY A 273 -5.11 -23.23 5.40
CA GLY A 273 -4.48 -24.54 5.30
C GLY A 273 -5.39 -25.68 5.73
N PHE A 274 -6.17 -25.50 6.81
CA PHE A 274 -7.17 -26.50 7.22
C PHE A 274 -8.24 -26.74 6.16
N ASN A 275 -8.72 -25.68 5.51
CA ASN A 275 -9.70 -25.83 4.44
C ASN A 275 -9.08 -26.51 3.21
N LYS A 276 -7.88 -26.08 2.79
CA LYS A 276 -7.17 -26.66 1.65
C LYS A 276 -6.88 -28.16 1.82
N HIS A 277 -6.34 -28.56 2.97
CA HIS A 277 -5.83 -29.91 3.17
C HIS A 277 -6.85 -30.87 3.81
N LYS A 278 -7.81 -30.35 4.59
CA LYS A 278 -8.80 -31.18 5.29
C LYS A 278 -10.25 -30.91 4.90
N ASN A 279 -10.52 -29.89 4.07
CA ASN A 279 -11.87 -29.51 3.62
C ASN A 279 -12.81 -29.21 4.82
N MET A 280 -12.25 -28.57 5.85
CA MET A 280 -12.90 -28.19 7.11
C MET A 280 -12.78 -26.68 7.33
N LEU A 281 -13.63 -26.12 8.20
CA LEU A 281 -13.62 -24.69 8.55
C LEU A 281 -13.86 -23.77 7.33
N LYS A 282 -14.79 -24.14 6.46
CA LYS A 282 -15.06 -23.44 5.20
C LYS A 282 -15.56 -22.01 5.39
N GLY A 283 -16.54 -21.82 6.28
CA GLY A 283 -17.10 -20.50 6.57
C GLY A 283 -16.03 -19.57 7.16
N ILE A 284 -15.24 -20.07 8.11
CA ILE A 284 -14.14 -19.33 8.73
C ILE A 284 -13.04 -19.04 7.69
N SER A 285 -12.68 -20.01 6.85
CA SER A 285 -11.71 -19.83 5.77
C SER A 285 -12.13 -18.75 4.78
N ASN A 286 -13.43 -18.66 4.44
CA ASN A 286 -13.92 -17.61 3.54
C ASN A 286 -13.83 -16.21 4.19
N VAL A 287 -14.12 -16.10 5.49
CA VAL A 287 -13.94 -14.85 6.24
C VAL A 287 -12.47 -14.44 6.26
N VAL A 288 -11.57 -15.38 6.56
CA VAL A 288 -10.13 -15.14 6.57
C VAL A 288 -9.60 -14.74 5.20
N GLU A 289 -10.07 -15.39 4.12
CA GLU A 289 -9.72 -15.00 2.76
C GLU A 289 -10.18 -13.57 2.46
N ALA A 290 -11.41 -13.21 2.83
CA ALA A 290 -11.94 -11.86 2.65
C ALA A 290 -11.14 -10.81 3.44
N THR A 291 -10.84 -11.05 4.72
CA THR A 291 -9.95 -10.19 5.53
C THR A 291 -8.58 -10.05 4.87
N SER A 292 -7.94 -11.16 4.47
CA SER A 292 -6.59 -11.13 3.90
C SER A 292 -6.46 -10.28 2.63
N LYS A 293 -7.55 -10.18 1.84
CA LYS A 293 -7.61 -9.30 0.67
C LYS A 293 -7.66 -7.82 1.08
N GLU A 294 -8.42 -7.47 2.11
CA GLU A 294 -8.50 -6.09 2.61
C GLU A 294 -7.19 -5.67 3.29
N GLU A 295 -6.58 -6.52 4.11
CA GLU A 295 -5.26 -6.27 4.73
C GLU A 295 -4.14 -6.09 3.68
N GLN A 296 -4.19 -6.84 2.57
CA GLN A 296 -3.26 -6.62 1.47
C GLN A 296 -3.42 -5.24 0.84
N ILE A 297 -4.67 -4.79 0.63
CA ILE A 297 -5.00 -3.45 0.10
C ILE A 297 -4.53 -2.36 1.08
N HIS A 298 -4.70 -2.57 2.39
CA HIS A 298 -4.27 -1.62 3.41
C HIS A 298 -2.76 -1.40 3.42
N GLY A 299 -1.98 -2.47 3.44
CA GLY A 299 -0.52 -2.30 3.41
C GLY A 299 0.01 -1.85 2.04
N ASP A 300 -0.66 -2.21 0.92
CA ASP A 300 -0.31 -1.68 -0.42
C ASP A 300 -0.43 -0.14 -0.43
N PHE A 301 -1.51 0.40 0.16
CA PHE A 301 -1.70 1.84 0.32
C PHE A 301 -0.59 2.48 1.17
N GLY A 302 -0.23 1.85 2.28
CA GLY A 302 0.88 2.30 3.12
C GLY A 302 2.23 2.33 2.40
N ILE A 303 2.52 1.32 1.56
CA ILE A 303 3.71 1.29 0.70
C ILE A 303 3.73 2.49 -0.26
N ASP A 304 2.60 2.83 -0.88
CA ASP A 304 2.52 3.97 -1.77
C ASP A 304 2.68 5.32 -1.04
N LEU A 305 2.17 5.43 0.20
CA LEU A 305 2.45 6.60 1.05
C LEU A 305 3.95 6.74 1.34
N ILE A 306 4.65 5.65 1.65
CA ILE A 306 6.09 5.67 1.92
C ILE A 306 6.88 6.07 0.68
N ARG A 307 6.47 5.60 -0.50
CA ARG A 307 7.10 6.00 -1.78
C ARG A 307 6.96 7.49 -2.02
N ILE A 308 5.76 8.05 -1.79
CA ILE A 308 5.54 9.50 -1.88
C ILE A 308 6.43 10.24 -0.89
N LEU A 309 6.48 9.79 0.37
CA LEU A 309 7.33 10.39 1.40
C LEU A 309 8.81 10.36 1.04
N ARG A 310 9.30 9.28 0.41
CA ARG A 310 10.68 9.17 -0.05
C ARG A 310 11.00 10.15 -1.18
N ASP A 311 10.04 10.38 -2.06
CA ASP A 311 10.21 11.32 -3.17
C ASP A 311 10.15 12.78 -2.67
N GLU A 312 9.33 13.06 -1.64
CA GLU A 312 9.17 14.41 -1.07
C GLU A 312 10.23 14.77 -0.02
N GLN A 313 10.68 13.80 0.77
CA GLN A 313 11.58 13.96 1.91
C GLN A 313 12.74 12.93 1.86
N PRO A 314 13.55 12.91 0.78
CA PRO A 314 14.61 11.92 0.60
C PRO A 314 15.65 11.92 1.73
N GLU A 315 15.84 13.06 2.41
CA GLU A 315 16.75 13.20 3.55
C GLU A 315 16.33 12.40 4.78
N TRP A 316 15.08 11.96 4.89
CA TRP A 316 14.63 11.11 6.00
C TRP A 316 15.05 9.65 5.82
N PHE A 317 15.27 9.21 4.58
CA PHE A 317 15.57 7.82 4.21
C PHE A 317 17.07 7.59 4.12
N THR A 318 17.76 7.81 5.25
CA THR A 318 19.21 7.61 5.38
C THR A 318 19.56 6.13 5.56
N GLU A 319 20.84 5.79 5.42
CA GLU A 319 21.33 4.44 5.75
C GLU A 319 21.07 4.04 7.21
N GLU A 320 21.14 5.00 8.14
CA GLU A 320 20.79 4.77 9.56
C GLU A 320 19.30 4.43 9.70
N TYR A 321 18.44 5.12 8.95
CA TYR A 321 17.01 4.83 8.91
C TYR A 321 16.72 3.43 8.36
N HIS A 322 17.38 3.05 7.27
CA HIS A 322 17.28 1.71 6.69
C HIS A 322 17.71 0.61 7.67
N GLU A 323 18.85 0.81 8.35
CA GLU A 323 19.33 -0.15 9.35
C GLU A 323 18.34 -0.30 10.50
N ARG A 324 17.76 0.82 10.98
CA ARG A 324 16.72 0.77 12.01
C ARG A 324 15.50 -0.04 11.57
N ILE A 325 15.04 0.12 10.32
CA ILE A 325 13.93 -0.68 9.78
C ILE A 325 14.30 -2.17 9.72
N LYS A 326 15.51 -2.51 9.26
CA LYS A 326 16.00 -3.90 9.24
C LYS A 326 16.00 -4.50 10.66
N GLN A 327 16.48 -3.77 11.66
CA GLN A 327 16.46 -4.22 13.06
C GLN A 327 15.05 -4.40 13.60
N MET A 328 14.11 -3.53 13.24
CA MET A 328 12.70 -3.68 13.62
C MET A 328 12.08 -4.90 12.95
N CYS A 329 12.34 -5.12 11.66
CA CYS A 329 11.89 -6.30 10.91
C CYS A 329 12.33 -7.61 11.59
N ILE A 330 13.60 -7.70 12.00
CA ILE A 330 14.13 -8.88 12.72
C ILE A 330 13.39 -9.10 14.04
N LYS A 331 13.17 -8.04 14.83
CA LYS A 331 12.41 -8.14 16.09
C LYS A 331 10.94 -8.52 15.88
N SER A 332 10.31 -8.01 14.82
CA SER A 332 8.96 -8.38 14.43
C SER A 332 8.88 -9.88 14.10
N PHE A 333 9.85 -10.39 13.32
CA PHE A 333 9.94 -11.80 13.02
C PHE A 333 10.13 -12.67 14.27
N GLU A 334 11.01 -12.28 15.19
CA GLU A 334 11.17 -13.01 16.47
C GLU A 334 9.87 -13.06 17.29
N SER A 335 9.07 -11.99 17.27
CA SER A 335 7.78 -11.94 17.96
C SER A 335 6.74 -12.84 17.30
N GLU A 336 6.62 -12.79 15.97
CA GLU A 336 5.67 -13.62 15.22
C GLU A 336 6.08 -15.10 15.22
N SER A 337 7.37 -15.41 15.18
CA SER A 337 7.85 -16.79 15.30
C SER A 337 7.56 -17.39 16.67
N ALA A 338 7.75 -16.62 17.75
CA ALA A 338 7.35 -17.04 19.10
C ALA A 338 5.83 -17.22 19.23
N LEU A 339 5.04 -16.45 18.48
CA LEU A 339 3.59 -16.63 18.42
C LEU A 339 3.21 -17.92 17.70
N VAL A 340 3.90 -18.25 16.60
CA VAL A 340 3.74 -19.54 15.90
C VAL A 340 4.05 -20.71 16.84
N ASP A 341 5.11 -20.62 17.64
CA ASP A 341 5.42 -21.63 18.65
C ASP A 341 4.29 -21.81 19.67
N TRP A 342 3.65 -20.73 20.10
CA TRP A 342 2.50 -20.78 21.01
C TRP A 342 1.25 -21.35 20.33
N ILE A 343 1.01 -21.00 19.06
CA ILE A 343 -0.12 -21.56 18.30
C ILE A 343 -0.03 -23.08 18.25
N PHE A 344 1.18 -23.61 18.04
CA PHE A 344 1.45 -25.05 17.98
C PHE A 344 1.93 -25.65 19.32
N GLU A 345 1.52 -25.10 20.47
CA GLU A 345 1.99 -25.55 21.79
C GLU A 345 1.65 -27.02 22.10
N GLU A 346 0.59 -27.55 21.50
CA GLU A 346 0.16 -28.97 21.62
C GLU A 346 0.72 -29.88 20.50
N GLY A 347 1.53 -29.33 19.60
CA GLY A 347 2.16 -30.05 18.49
C GLY A 347 1.93 -29.41 17.12
N GLU A 348 2.74 -29.81 16.15
CA GLU A 348 2.70 -29.29 14.77
C GLU A 348 1.63 -29.99 13.92
N LEU A 349 1.19 -29.30 12.86
CA LEU A 349 0.30 -29.86 11.85
C LEU A 349 1.12 -30.55 10.77
N ASP A 350 0.85 -31.83 10.50
CA ASP A 350 1.58 -32.60 9.47
C ASP A 350 1.59 -31.92 8.09
N PHE A 351 0.49 -31.24 7.73
CA PHE A 351 0.34 -30.56 6.44
C PHE A 351 0.88 -29.13 6.44
N LEU A 352 1.22 -28.56 7.60
CA LEU A 352 1.74 -27.19 7.71
C LEU A 352 2.71 -27.09 8.91
N PRO A 353 3.93 -27.65 8.78
CA PRO A 353 4.94 -27.60 9.84
C PRO A 353 5.38 -26.16 10.18
N LYS A 354 5.89 -25.94 11.39
CA LYS A 354 6.35 -24.62 11.83
C LYS A 354 7.44 -24.03 10.94
N ALA A 355 8.31 -24.89 10.41
CA ALA A 355 9.37 -24.47 9.48
C ALA A 355 8.79 -23.76 8.25
N VAL A 356 7.71 -24.31 7.67
CA VAL A 356 7.01 -23.74 6.51
C VAL A 356 6.36 -22.40 6.87
N VAL A 357 5.67 -22.33 8.01
CA VAL A 357 5.03 -21.07 8.46
C VAL A 357 6.07 -19.98 8.73
N ASN A 358 7.19 -20.31 9.39
CA ASN A 358 8.27 -19.36 9.64
C ASN A 358 8.91 -18.88 8.34
N GLU A 359 9.12 -19.76 7.36
CA GLU A 359 9.69 -19.38 6.07
C GLU A 359 8.76 -18.42 5.32
N PHE A 360 7.45 -18.72 5.32
CA PHE A 360 6.43 -17.83 4.79
C PHE A 360 6.49 -16.43 5.43
N ILE A 361 6.60 -16.34 6.76
CA ILE A 361 6.72 -15.04 7.45
C ILE A 361 7.99 -14.29 7.02
N LYS A 362 9.15 -14.96 6.95
CA LYS A 362 10.41 -14.35 6.48
C LYS A 362 10.26 -13.78 5.07
N ASN A 363 9.66 -14.54 4.16
CA ASN A 363 9.47 -14.09 2.78
C ASN A 363 8.56 -12.87 2.71
N ARG A 364 7.47 -12.83 3.47
CA ARG A 364 6.62 -11.63 3.55
C ARG A 364 7.38 -10.42 4.06
N PHE A 365 8.17 -10.55 5.12
CA PHE A 365 9.02 -9.46 5.60
C PHE A 365 10.02 -8.96 4.54
N ASN A 366 10.70 -9.89 3.85
CA ASN A 366 11.62 -9.55 2.77
C ASN A 366 10.91 -8.82 1.61
N ASN A 367 9.70 -9.23 1.26
CA ASN A 367 8.90 -8.59 0.23
C ASN A 367 8.46 -7.18 0.66
N SER A 368 8.06 -7.00 1.93
CA SER A 368 7.75 -5.68 2.50
C SER A 368 8.97 -4.75 2.44
N LEU A 369 10.16 -5.21 2.81
CA LEU A 369 11.40 -4.42 2.70
C LEU A 369 11.72 -4.05 1.24
N ALA A 370 11.67 -5.04 0.33
CA ALA A 370 11.95 -4.82 -1.08
C ALA A 370 10.97 -3.83 -1.73
N SER A 371 9.70 -3.83 -1.30
CA SER A 371 8.65 -2.95 -1.85
C SER A 371 8.94 -1.45 -1.68
N ILE A 372 9.74 -1.11 -0.66
CA ILE A 372 10.20 0.25 -0.34
C ILE A 372 11.68 0.49 -0.69
N GLY A 373 12.33 -0.48 -1.35
CA GLY A 373 13.72 -0.38 -1.82
C GLY A 373 14.77 -0.68 -0.75
N ILE A 374 14.41 -1.35 0.34
CA ILE A 374 15.35 -1.81 1.36
C ILE A 374 15.76 -3.26 1.05
N GLU A 375 17.05 -3.56 1.27
CA GLU A 375 17.58 -4.90 1.07
C GLU A 375 16.93 -5.94 2.01
N LYS A 376 16.79 -7.16 1.50
CA LYS A 376 16.30 -8.33 2.24
C LYS A 376 17.19 -8.62 3.45
N VAL A 377 16.59 -9.10 4.54
CA VAL A 377 17.29 -9.42 5.80
C VAL A 377 17.34 -10.91 6.08
N PHE A 378 16.42 -11.70 5.52
CA PHE A 378 16.37 -13.14 5.70
C PHE A 378 16.84 -13.85 4.44
N GLU A 379 17.66 -14.89 4.59
CA GLU A 379 17.84 -15.89 3.54
C GLU A 379 16.59 -16.78 3.49
N ILE A 380 16.20 -17.17 2.27
CA ILE A 380 14.95 -17.90 2.01
C ILE A 380 15.26 -19.31 1.51
N ASP A 381 14.55 -20.28 2.07
CA ASP A 381 14.45 -21.65 1.54
C ASP A 381 13.28 -21.75 0.54
N GLU A 382 13.60 -21.78 -0.75
CA GLU A 382 12.62 -21.83 -1.83
C GLU A 382 11.76 -23.11 -1.81
N GLU A 383 12.26 -24.23 -1.29
CA GLU A 383 11.48 -25.49 -1.20
C GLU A 383 10.38 -25.40 -0.15
N LEU A 384 10.64 -24.67 0.94
CA LEU A 384 9.63 -24.41 1.97
C LEU A 384 8.62 -23.36 1.50
N ILE A 385 9.06 -22.32 0.79
CA ILE A 385 8.15 -21.30 0.23
C ILE A 385 7.18 -21.88 -0.79
N ALA A 386 7.66 -22.76 -1.67
CA ALA A 386 6.82 -23.44 -2.67
C ALA A 386 5.60 -24.14 -2.06
N GLN A 387 5.67 -24.56 -0.79
CA GLN A 387 4.55 -25.21 -0.09
C GLN A 387 3.42 -24.24 0.29
N THR A 388 3.69 -22.93 0.24
CA THR A 388 2.74 -21.85 0.58
C THR A 388 2.34 -20.97 -0.60
N GLU A 389 2.86 -21.20 -1.81
CA GLU A 389 2.52 -20.41 -3.02
C GLU A 389 1.01 -20.35 -3.28
N TRP A 390 0.29 -21.44 -2.98
CA TRP A 390 -1.15 -21.51 -3.14
C TRP A 390 -1.91 -20.43 -2.34
N PHE A 391 -1.33 -19.94 -1.25
CA PHE A 391 -1.94 -18.91 -0.43
C PHE A 391 -1.90 -17.56 -1.16
N ASP A 392 -0.74 -17.24 -1.74
CA ASP A 392 -0.60 -16.04 -2.57
C ASP A 392 -1.47 -16.16 -3.83
N ASP A 393 -1.60 -17.34 -4.43
CA ASP A 393 -2.54 -17.56 -5.54
C ASP A 393 -4.00 -17.27 -5.15
N GLU A 394 -4.47 -17.69 -3.97
CA GLU A 394 -5.86 -17.38 -3.54
C GLU A 394 -6.07 -15.88 -3.28
N ILE A 395 -5.04 -15.17 -2.79
CA ILE A 395 -5.09 -13.73 -2.55
C ILE A 395 -4.93 -12.92 -3.85
N ILE A 396 -4.05 -13.37 -4.76
CA ILE A 396 -3.62 -12.66 -5.98
C ILE A 396 -4.37 -13.14 -7.23
N ALA A 397 -5.01 -14.30 -7.29
CA ALA A 397 -5.77 -14.77 -8.47
C ALA A 397 -6.98 -13.88 -8.81
N THR A 398 -7.23 -12.84 -8.02
CA THR A 398 -8.08 -11.69 -8.36
C THR A 398 -7.33 -10.58 -9.14
N LYS A 399 -6.01 -10.43 -9.01
CA LYS A 399 -5.16 -9.43 -9.70
C LYS A 399 -4.73 -9.80 -11.13
N HIS A 400 -4.45 -11.07 -11.46
CA HIS A 400 -3.92 -11.43 -12.80
C HIS A 400 -4.90 -12.20 -13.68
N GLY A 401 -5.75 -11.42 -14.38
CA GLY A 401 -6.49 -11.87 -15.55
C GLY A 401 -7.90 -11.30 -15.65
N ASP A 402 -8.58 -11.06 -14.51
CA ASP A 402 -10.04 -11.03 -14.52
C ASP A 402 -10.66 -10.23 -13.35
N PHE A 403 -9.98 -9.22 -12.76
CA PHE A 403 -10.63 -8.32 -11.76
C PHE A 403 -11.92 -7.67 -12.31
N PHE A 404 -12.06 -7.61 -13.65
CA PHE A 404 -13.24 -7.12 -14.37
C PHE A 404 -14.08 -8.20 -15.07
N VAL A 405 -13.73 -9.48 -15.02
CA VAL A 405 -14.36 -10.52 -15.87
C VAL A 405 -14.77 -11.79 -15.10
N LYS A 406 -14.25 -12.05 -13.90
CA LYS A 406 -14.95 -12.96 -12.98
C LYS A 406 -16.16 -12.26 -12.39
N ARG A 407 -17.30 -12.38 -13.08
CA ARG A 407 -18.60 -12.42 -12.39
C ARG A 407 -18.43 -13.41 -11.25
N SER A 408 -18.53 -12.91 -10.01
CA SER A 408 -18.64 -13.74 -8.82
C SER A 408 -19.50 -14.96 -9.13
N ILE A 409 -18.89 -16.14 -9.11
CA ILE A 409 -19.62 -17.38 -9.39
C ILE A 409 -20.48 -17.75 -8.16
N ASN A 410 -20.46 -17.00 -7.06
CA ASN A 410 -21.35 -17.22 -5.92
C ASN A 410 -21.69 -15.92 -5.17
N TYR A 411 -22.47 -15.00 -5.77
CA TYR A 411 -23.27 -14.06 -4.97
C TYR A 411 -24.55 -13.70 -5.71
N THR A 412 -25.61 -14.49 -5.52
CA THR A 412 -26.96 -13.92 -5.57
C THR A 412 -27.12 -13.12 -4.29
N LYS A 413 -26.78 -11.82 -4.31
CA LYS A 413 -27.24 -10.89 -3.27
C LYS A 413 -28.72 -11.15 -3.07
N ARG A 414 -29.14 -11.60 -1.88
CA ARG A 414 -30.56 -11.58 -1.52
C ARG A 414 -30.97 -10.11 -1.62
N ALA A 415 -31.63 -9.75 -2.71
CA ALA A 415 -32.29 -8.48 -2.88
C ALA A 415 -33.53 -8.47 -1.97
N GLN A 416 -33.32 -8.37 -0.66
CA GLN A 416 -34.34 -7.80 0.20
C GLN A 416 -34.12 -6.30 0.16
N SER A 417 -35.04 -5.60 -0.52
CA SER A 417 -35.14 -4.16 -0.47
C SER A 417 -35.35 -3.75 0.98
N VAL A 418 -34.44 -2.96 1.53
CA VAL A 418 -34.70 -2.22 2.78
C VAL A 418 -35.91 -1.32 2.52
N THR A 419 -36.97 -1.55 3.27
CA THR A 419 -38.20 -0.76 3.20
C THR A 419 -38.16 0.33 4.26
N LYS A 420 -39.06 1.31 4.13
CA LYS A 420 -39.17 2.41 5.10
C LYS A 420 -39.46 1.91 6.53
N ASP A 421 -40.06 0.73 6.65
CA ASP A 421 -40.41 0.10 7.93
C ASP A 421 -39.18 -0.53 8.63
N ASP A 422 -38.05 -0.68 7.92
CA ASP A 422 -36.79 -1.16 8.51
C ASP A 422 -35.94 -0.04 9.12
N LEU A 423 -36.33 1.23 8.88
CA LEU A 423 -35.58 2.43 9.29
C LEU A 423 -36.24 3.21 10.44
N PHE A 424 -37.38 2.74 10.98
CA PHE A 424 -38.12 3.40 12.06
C PHE A 424 -38.75 2.42 13.06
#